data_AF-A0A949JFI6-F1
#
_entry.id   AF-A0A949JFI6-F1
#
_cell.length_a   1.000
_cell.length_b   1.000
_cell.length_c   1.000
_cell.angle_alpha   90.00
_cell.angle_beta   90.00
_cell.angle_gamma   90.00
#
_symmetry.space_group_name_H-M   'P 1'
#
loop_
_entity.id
_entity.type
_entity.pdbx_description
1 polymer ?
#
loop_
_entity_poly.entity_id
_entity_poly.type
_entity_poly.pdbx_seq_one_letter_code
_entity_poly.pdbx_strand_id
1 'polypeptide(L)'
;MKKRWIILVFLIGCLGQTPSLEFRELSLTPGTGETYEFYQEGVLLGTSSYTVEKKDTYEGVDAFFIHEKVDLQGSGYTISIDASYIVDTTGLALYYEFSATVNGETQTMEAEFGETHVHEVAHRPDKDFDKEIRIGEHTFTLDNNMIGQWDIIFSALHFTEGDTIVANAYAAQPMTTFTIKGTVLEEVQLSVGEKVYTCYKMDFSTPPYYMYVTAQGQLLKLETKDGKLIIILKQ
;
A
#
# COMPACT_ATOMS: atom_id res chain seq x y z
N MET A 1 34.71 -49.84 25.67
CA MET A 1 34.55 -48.53 24.98
C MET A 1 33.15 -48.00 25.27
N LYS A 2 33.05 -46.72 25.62
CA LYS A 2 31.84 -46.04 26.10
C LYS A 2 30.83 -45.77 24.97
N LYS A 3 29.55 -45.78 25.35
CA LYS A 3 28.31 -45.44 24.63
C LYS A 3 28.43 -44.38 23.52
N ARG A 4 27.53 -44.48 22.53
CA ARG A 4 26.67 -43.37 22.09
C ARG A 4 25.40 -43.92 21.43
N TRP A 5 24.29 -43.81 22.15
CA TRP A 5 22.95 -43.86 21.58
C TRP A 5 22.67 -42.47 21.00
N ILE A 6 22.35 -42.39 19.71
CA ILE A 6 21.79 -41.17 19.14
C ILE A 6 20.30 -41.20 19.47
N ILE A 7 19.91 -40.34 20.41
CA ILE A 7 18.51 -39.97 20.63
C ILE A 7 18.15 -39.04 19.46
N LEU A 8 17.31 -39.52 18.53
CA LEU A 8 16.57 -38.63 17.64
C LEU A 8 15.54 -37.90 18.50
N VAL A 9 15.83 -36.66 18.87
CA VAL A 9 14.82 -35.73 19.36
C VAL A 9 14.02 -35.30 18.13
N PHE A 10 12.81 -35.83 17.99
CA PHE A 10 11.76 -35.18 17.21
C PHE A 10 11.49 -33.84 17.90
N LEU A 11 12.14 -32.78 17.43
CA LEU A 11 11.59 -31.44 17.60
C LEU A 11 10.36 -31.40 16.70
N ILE A 12 9.21 -31.76 17.30
CA ILE A 12 7.92 -31.23 16.89
C ILE A 12 8.06 -29.72 17.12
N GLY A 13 8.68 -29.04 16.15
CA GLY A 13 8.46 -27.62 16.00
C GLY A 13 6.96 -27.51 15.78
N CYS A 14 6.26 -26.87 16.72
CA CYS A 14 5.01 -26.24 16.40
C CYS A 14 5.28 -25.45 15.11
N LEU A 15 4.81 -25.98 13.98
CA LEU A 15 4.50 -25.18 12.83
C LEU A 15 3.42 -24.24 13.35
N GLY A 16 3.84 -23.11 13.91
CA GLY A 16 2.94 -21.98 14.07
C GLY A 16 2.41 -21.76 12.67
N GLN A 17 1.13 -22.07 12.47
CA GLN A 17 0.43 -21.70 11.26
C GLN A 17 0.73 -20.22 11.09
N THR A 18 1.47 -19.89 10.04
CA THR A 18 1.57 -18.51 9.62
C THR A 18 0.12 -18.09 9.37
N PRO A 19 -0.41 -17.08 10.08
CA PRO A 19 -1.77 -16.63 9.83
C PRO A 19 -1.87 -16.33 8.34
N SER A 20 -2.68 -17.10 7.62
CA SER A 20 -3.02 -16.73 6.25
C SER A 20 -3.89 -15.50 6.38
N LEU A 21 -3.42 -14.36 5.87
CA LEU A 21 -4.31 -13.22 5.68
C LEU A 21 -5.44 -13.67 4.77
N GLU A 22 -6.67 -13.61 5.30
CA GLU A 22 -7.85 -13.79 4.49
C GLU A 22 -8.08 -12.49 3.72
N PHE A 23 -7.93 -12.57 2.39
CA PHE A 23 -8.35 -11.51 1.50
C PHE A 23 -9.88 -11.54 1.36
N ARG A 24 -10.50 -10.38 1.36
CA ARG A 24 -11.92 -10.22 1.01
C ARG A 24 -12.05 -9.53 -0.33
N GLU A 25 -13.18 -9.77 -0.98
CA GLU A 25 -13.52 -9.04 -2.18
C GLU A 25 -13.67 -7.54 -1.85
N LEU A 26 -13.03 -6.70 -2.66
CA LEU A 26 -13.12 -5.26 -2.61
C LEU A 26 -14.56 -4.81 -2.89
N SER A 27 -15.09 -3.99 -1.98
CA SER A 27 -16.39 -3.34 -2.13
C SER A 27 -16.22 -1.86 -2.49
N LEU A 28 -15.52 -1.57 -3.58
CA LEU A 28 -15.33 -0.22 -4.10
C LEU A 28 -16.53 0.23 -4.95
N THR A 29 -16.89 1.51 -4.84
CA THR A 29 -18.04 2.07 -5.59
C THR A 29 -17.54 3.05 -6.66
N PRO A 30 -17.87 2.86 -7.95
CA PRO A 30 -17.55 3.84 -8.99
C PRO A 30 -18.06 5.25 -8.66
N GLY A 31 -17.26 6.27 -8.97
CA GLY A 31 -17.52 7.67 -8.66
C GLY A 31 -17.23 8.07 -7.21
N THR A 32 -16.73 7.15 -6.39
CA THR A 32 -16.28 7.43 -5.01
C THR A 32 -14.77 7.39 -4.91
N GLY A 33 -14.23 7.99 -3.85
CA GLY A 33 -12.81 8.07 -3.60
C GLY A 33 -12.54 8.92 -2.37
N GLU A 34 -11.28 8.99 -1.98
CA GLU A 34 -10.86 9.69 -0.77
C GLU A 34 -9.78 10.71 -1.10
N THR A 35 -9.71 11.76 -0.29
CA THR A 35 -8.64 12.75 -0.32
C THR A 35 -7.89 12.73 1.00
N TYR A 36 -6.57 12.81 0.95
CA TYR A 36 -5.68 12.81 2.10
C TYR A 36 -4.82 14.06 2.08
N GLU A 37 -4.62 14.65 3.25
CA GLU A 37 -3.74 15.79 3.46
C GLU A 37 -2.41 15.32 4.06
N PHE A 38 -1.31 15.82 3.49
CA PHE A 38 0.05 15.50 3.91
C PHE A 38 0.60 16.63 4.76
N TYR A 39 1.05 16.30 5.96
CA TYR A 39 1.67 17.24 6.89
C TYR A 39 3.08 16.80 7.24
N GLN A 40 4.04 17.71 7.15
CA GLN A 40 5.40 17.49 7.63
C GLN A 40 5.73 18.50 8.72
N GLU A 41 6.07 18.01 9.90
CA GLU A 41 6.37 18.81 11.09
C GLU A 41 5.27 19.85 11.39
N GLY A 42 4.01 19.45 11.15
CA GLY A 42 2.81 20.27 11.35
C GLY A 42 2.47 21.22 10.18
N VAL A 43 3.29 21.27 9.13
CA VAL A 43 3.05 22.11 7.94
C VAL A 43 2.34 21.30 6.86
N LEU A 44 1.23 21.81 6.35
CA LEU A 44 0.54 21.21 5.19
C LEU A 44 1.43 21.29 3.95
N LEU A 45 1.70 20.14 3.36
CA LEU A 45 2.45 19.99 2.11
C LEU A 45 1.51 19.96 0.90
N GLY A 46 0.31 19.41 1.04
CA GLY A 46 -0.63 19.25 -0.07
C GLY A 46 -1.48 18.01 0.10
N THR A 47 -1.93 17.43 -1.01
CA THR A 47 -2.93 16.36 -1.00
C THR A 47 -2.61 15.21 -1.95
N SER A 48 -3.11 14.03 -1.62
CA SER A 48 -3.38 12.96 -2.60
C SER A 48 -4.88 12.70 -2.65
N SER A 49 -5.45 12.55 -3.84
CA SER A 49 -6.85 12.20 -4.02
C SER A 49 -6.96 11.06 -5.02
N TYR A 50 -7.64 9.98 -4.65
CA TYR A 50 -7.97 8.91 -5.60
C TYR A 50 -9.46 8.87 -5.89
N THR A 51 -9.85 8.29 -7.01
CA THR A 51 -11.24 8.05 -7.41
C THR A 51 -11.33 6.71 -8.13
N VAL A 52 -12.31 5.91 -7.74
CA VAL A 52 -12.69 4.69 -8.45
C VAL A 52 -13.52 5.12 -9.67
N GLU A 53 -12.94 5.09 -10.85
CA GLU A 53 -13.59 5.59 -12.06
C GLU A 53 -14.67 4.63 -12.55
N LYS A 54 -14.36 3.33 -12.57
CA LYS A 54 -15.28 2.27 -13.01
C LYS A 54 -14.92 0.90 -12.44
N LYS A 55 -15.90 -0.01 -12.51
CA LYS A 55 -15.72 -1.46 -12.38
C LYS A 55 -16.03 -2.08 -13.74
N ASP A 56 -15.08 -2.80 -14.31
CA ASP A 56 -15.14 -3.35 -15.67
C ASP A 56 -14.16 -4.52 -15.79
N THR A 57 -14.11 -5.21 -16.94
CA THR A 57 -13.12 -6.27 -17.16
C THR A 57 -11.81 -5.72 -17.73
N TYR A 58 -10.67 -6.14 -17.18
CA TYR A 58 -9.34 -5.94 -17.75
C TYR A 58 -8.75 -7.31 -18.09
N GLU A 59 -8.43 -7.54 -19.37
CA GLU A 59 -7.91 -8.83 -19.86
C GLU A 59 -8.74 -10.06 -19.44
N GLY A 60 -10.06 -9.88 -19.30
CA GLY A 60 -10.98 -10.95 -18.89
C GLY A 60 -11.11 -11.17 -17.37
N VAL A 61 -10.47 -10.33 -16.56
CA VAL A 61 -10.60 -10.31 -15.09
C VAL A 61 -11.47 -9.14 -14.65
N ASP A 62 -12.41 -9.38 -13.74
CA ASP A 62 -13.19 -8.29 -13.12
C ASP A 62 -12.24 -7.38 -12.32
N ALA A 63 -12.29 -6.09 -12.61
CA ALA A 63 -11.32 -5.13 -12.11
C ALA A 63 -11.93 -3.76 -11.76
N PHE A 64 -11.25 -3.04 -10.89
CA PHE A 64 -11.50 -1.65 -10.58
C PHE A 64 -10.43 -0.78 -11.24
N PHE A 65 -10.88 0.29 -11.90
CA PHE A 65 -10.03 1.30 -12.52
C PHE A 65 -10.00 2.50 -11.60
N ILE A 66 -8.80 2.87 -11.16
CA ILE A 66 -8.59 3.88 -10.13
C ILE A 66 -7.65 4.93 -10.67
N HIS A 67 -8.03 6.19 -10.48
CA HIS A 67 -7.22 7.35 -10.82
C HIS A 67 -6.79 8.05 -9.53
N GLU A 68 -5.52 8.42 -9.41
CA GLU A 68 -4.99 9.13 -8.24
C GLU A 68 -4.14 10.33 -8.68
N LYS A 69 -4.39 11.47 -8.03
CA LYS A 69 -3.62 12.70 -8.20
C LYS A 69 -2.95 13.07 -6.89
N VAL A 70 -1.67 13.37 -6.97
CA VAL A 70 -0.86 13.86 -5.85
C VAL A 70 -0.32 15.23 -6.20
N ASP A 71 -0.52 16.20 -5.31
CA ASP A 71 0.07 17.54 -5.44
C ASP A 71 0.67 17.94 -4.08
N LEU A 72 1.99 17.97 -3.99
CA LEU A 72 2.74 18.27 -2.77
C LEU A 72 3.77 19.39 -3.00
N GLN A 73 3.89 20.29 -2.04
CA GLN A 73 4.86 21.37 -2.01
C GLN A 73 5.47 21.50 -0.62
N GLY A 74 6.79 21.36 -0.55
CA GLY A 74 7.56 21.51 0.68
C GLY A 74 8.77 22.43 0.51
N SER A 75 9.60 22.50 1.56
CA SER A 75 10.84 23.28 1.49
C SER A 75 11.83 22.61 0.53
N GLY A 76 11.97 23.20 -0.66
CA GLY A 76 12.92 22.73 -1.68
C GLY A 76 12.39 21.60 -2.57
N TYR A 77 11.09 21.28 -2.51
CA TYR A 77 10.50 20.34 -3.46
C TYR A 77 9.06 20.69 -3.86
N THR A 78 8.72 20.36 -5.11
CA THR A 78 7.35 20.33 -5.65
C THR A 78 7.15 19.01 -6.38
N ILE A 79 6.08 18.30 -6.05
CA ILE A 79 5.73 17.00 -6.63
C ILE A 79 4.30 17.12 -7.14
N SER A 80 4.08 16.79 -8.40
CA SER A 80 2.74 16.54 -8.95
C SER A 80 2.75 15.18 -9.62
N ILE A 81 1.81 14.30 -9.30
CA ILE A 81 1.68 12.96 -9.87
C ILE A 81 0.25 12.79 -10.36
N ASP A 82 0.10 12.31 -11.59
CA ASP A 82 -1.17 11.89 -12.18
C ASP A 82 -1.01 10.42 -12.57
N ALA A 83 -1.78 9.54 -11.94
CA ALA A 83 -1.56 8.10 -11.99
C ALA A 83 -2.86 7.32 -12.16
N SER A 84 -2.76 6.20 -12.87
CA SER A 84 -3.87 5.27 -13.07
C SER A 84 -3.42 3.87 -12.67
N TYR A 85 -4.21 3.15 -11.88
CA TYR A 85 -3.96 1.75 -11.59
C TYR A 85 -5.24 0.93 -11.71
N ILE A 86 -5.04 -0.31 -12.13
CA ILE A 86 -6.09 -1.31 -12.28
C ILE A 86 -5.79 -2.41 -11.29
N VAL A 87 -6.78 -2.73 -10.47
CA VAL A 87 -6.70 -3.81 -9.49
C VAL A 87 -7.82 -4.81 -9.71
N ASP A 88 -7.56 -6.10 -9.45
CA ASP A 88 -8.60 -7.11 -9.45
C ASP A 88 -9.58 -6.93 -8.26
N THR A 89 -10.59 -7.79 -8.17
CA THR A 89 -11.56 -7.75 -7.06
C THR A 89 -10.98 -8.10 -5.70
N THR A 90 -9.71 -8.51 -5.60
CA THR A 90 -8.99 -8.75 -4.34
C THR A 90 -7.93 -7.68 -4.04
N GLY A 91 -7.85 -6.64 -4.89
CA GLY A 91 -6.91 -5.53 -4.73
C GLY A 91 -5.52 -5.79 -5.27
N LEU A 92 -5.28 -6.91 -5.96
CA LEU A 92 -3.99 -7.17 -6.60
C LEU A 92 -3.84 -6.31 -7.85
N ALA A 93 -2.65 -5.76 -8.04
CA ALA A 93 -2.36 -4.91 -9.20
C ALA A 93 -2.33 -5.74 -10.48
N LEU A 94 -3.00 -5.23 -11.51
CA LEU A 94 -2.98 -5.75 -12.88
C LEU A 94 -2.18 -4.81 -13.79
N TYR A 95 -2.30 -3.50 -13.56
CA TYR A 95 -1.63 -2.45 -14.31
C TYR A 95 -1.41 -1.23 -13.43
N TYR A 96 -0.31 -0.51 -13.62
CA TYR A 96 -0.05 0.77 -12.98
C TYR A 96 0.74 1.68 -13.89
N GLU A 97 0.30 2.92 -14.04
CA GLU A 97 1.05 3.97 -14.72
C GLU A 97 1.04 5.27 -13.92
N PHE A 98 2.06 6.09 -14.11
CA PHE A 98 2.02 7.48 -13.68
C PHE A 98 2.81 8.40 -14.60
N SER A 99 2.43 9.67 -14.58
CA SER A 99 3.24 10.80 -14.99
C SER A 99 3.48 11.70 -13.79
N ALA A 100 4.73 11.88 -13.40
CA ALA A 100 5.13 12.71 -12.26
C ALA A 100 6.02 13.86 -12.71
N THR A 101 5.81 15.04 -12.13
CA THR A 101 6.72 16.18 -12.23
C THR A 101 7.31 16.47 -10.86
N VAL A 102 8.62 16.29 -10.72
CA VAL A 102 9.37 16.56 -9.48
C VAL A 102 10.33 17.70 -9.76
N ASN A 103 10.17 18.83 -9.06
CA ASN A 103 10.99 20.04 -9.24
C ASN A 103 11.08 20.54 -10.69
N GLY A 104 10.01 20.36 -11.46
CA GLY A 104 9.95 20.75 -12.87
C GLY A 104 10.48 19.71 -13.85
N GLU A 105 11.02 18.59 -13.36
CA GLU A 105 11.46 17.47 -14.18
C GLU A 105 10.35 16.41 -14.28
N THR A 106 9.98 16.05 -15.51
CA THR A 106 8.96 15.04 -15.77
C THR A 106 9.58 13.65 -15.85
N GLN A 107 8.90 12.69 -15.26
CA GLN A 107 9.20 11.27 -15.33
C GLN A 107 7.89 10.48 -15.52
N THR A 108 7.95 9.39 -16.27
CA THR A 108 6.81 8.50 -16.49
C THR A 108 7.19 7.07 -16.17
N MET A 109 6.20 6.25 -15.83
CA MET A 109 6.37 4.84 -15.57
C MET A 109 5.09 4.11 -15.96
N GLU A 110 5.25 2.93 -16.54
CA GLU A 110 4.21 1.98 -16.84
C GLU A 110 4.66 0.60 -16.36
N ALA A 111 3.78 -0.13 -15.68
CA ALA A 111 4.03 -1.43 -15.10
C ALA A 111 2.86 -2.38 -15.38
N GLU A 112 3.14 -3.47 -16.07
CA GLU A 112 2.21 -4.58 -16.32
C GLU A 112 2.49 -5.72 -15.34
N PHE A 113 1.47 -6.16 -14.61
CA PHE A 113 1.61 -7.18 -13.57
C PHE A 113 1.15 -8.53 -14.09
N GLY A 114 2.09 -9.49 -14.14
CA GLY A 114 1.80 -10.90 -14.33
C GLY A 114 1.77 -11.66 -12.99
N GLU A 115 1.51 -12.96 -13.03
CA GLU A 115 1.41 -13.79 -11.81
C GLU A 115 2.69 -13.82 -10.97
N THR A 116 3.87 -13.75 -11.62
CA THR A 116 5.17 -13.90 -10.95
C THR A 116 6.18 -12.82 -11.32
N HIS A 117 5.79 -11.86 -12.16
CA HIS A 117 6.68 -10.82 -12.65
C HIS A 117 5.90 -9.52 -12.88
N VAL A 118 6.64 -8.41 -12.87
CA VAL A 118 6.19 -7.11 -13.34
C VAL A 118 7.11 -6.70 -14.47
N HIS A 119 6.54 -6.32 -15.62
CA HIS A 119 7.28 -5.64 -16.67
C HIS A 119 7.11 -4.14 -16.46
N GLU A 120 8.20 -3.44 -16.13
CA GLU A 120 8.19 -1.98 -15.91
C GLU A 120 9.04 -1.26 -16.96
N VAL A 121 8.45 -0.26 -17.59
CA VAL A 121 9.11 0.71 -18.46
C VAL A 121 9.02 2.08 -17.78
N ALA A 122 10.16 2.74 -17.58
CA ALA A 122 10.19 4.05 -16.93
C ALA A 122 11.12 5.02 -17.66
N HIS A 123 10.68 6.26 -17.79
CA HIS A 123 11.43 7.36 -18.38
C HIS A 123 11.71 8.42 -17.32
N ARG A 124 12.98 8.72 -17.09
CA ARG A 124 13.46 9.80 -16.21
C ARG A 124 14.34 10.75 -17.02
N PRO A 125 14.53 12.00 -16.58
CA PRO A 125 15.31 12.99 -17.33
C PRO A 125 16.70 12.53 -17.76
N ASP A 126 17.33 11.69 -16.95
CA ASP A 126 18.69 11.20 -17.15
C ASP A 126 18.75 9.74 -17.62
N LYS A 127 17.64 9.01 -17.60
CA LYS A 127 17.67 7.56 -17.78
C LYS A 127 16.32 6.93 -18.13
N ASP A 128 16.39 6.00 -19.07
CA ASP A 128 15.31 5.05 -19.35
C ASP A 128 15.56 3.69 -18.71
N PHE A 129 14.48 3.01 -18.40
CA PHE A 129 14.46 1.66 -17.85
C PHE A 129 13.42 0.82 -18.60
N ASP A 130 13.77 -0.43 -18.82
CA ASP A 130 12.90 -1.49 -19.32
C ASP A 130 13.35 -2.76 -18.60
N LYS A 131 12.52 -3.27 -17.69
CA LYS A 131 12.90 -4.35 -16.78
C LYS A 131 11.76 -5.30 -16.52
N GLU A 132 12.13 -6.57 -16.47
CA GLU A 132 11.30 -7.62 -15.89
C GLU A 132 11.77 -7.89 -14.46
N ILE A 133 10.85 -7.75 -13.50
CA ILE A 133 11.14 -7.84 -12.06
C ILE A 133 10.30 -8.97 -11.49
N ARG A 134 10.95 -9.93 -10.83
CA ARG A 134 10.24 -11.04 -10.21
C ARG A 134 9.47 -10.57 -8.97
N ILE A 135 8.19 -10.92 -8.90
CA ILE A 135 7.32 -10.68 -7.75
C ILE A 135 6.84 -12.00 -7.14
N GLY A 136 6.35 -11.93 -5.91
CA GLY A 136 5.69 -13.07 -5.27
C GLY A 136 4.23 -13.18 -5.70
N GLU A 137 3.60 -14.30 -5.38
CA GLU A 137 2.14 -14.39 -5.44
C GLU A 137 1.51 -13.34 -4.53
N HIS A 138 0.30 -12.87 -4.89
CA HIS A 138 -0.47 -11.90 -4.13
C HIS A 138 0.35 -10.64 -3.78
N THR A 139 0.96 -10.02 -4.79
CA THR A 139 1.74 -8.78 -4.62
C THR A 139 0.86 -7.57 -4.90
N PHE A 140 0.75 -6.68 -3.92
CA PHE A 140 0.13 -5.36 -4.08
C PHE A 140 1.09 -4.37 -4.74
N THR A 141 0.55 -3.32 -5.37
CA THR A 141 1.35 -2.17 -5.79
C THR A 141 1.35 -1.08 -4.71
N LEU A 142 2.51 -0.51 -4.43
CA LEU A 142 2.69 0.60 -3.50
C LEU A 142 3.76 1.56 -4.01
N ASP A 143 3.44 2.84 -4.13
CA ASP A 143 4.40 3.84 -4.56
C ASP A 143 4.48 5.02 -3.59
N ASN A 144 5.58 5.77 -3.66
CA ASN A 144 5.77 6.88 -2.73
C ASN A 144 4.73 7.96 -3.01
N ASN A 145 4.15 8.48 -1.93
CA ASN A 145 3.11 9.52 -1.93
C ASN A 145 1.75 9.08 -2.52
N MET A 146 1.61 7.84 -2.97
CA MET A 146 0.35 7.26 -3.47
C MET A 146 -0.43 6.61 -2.31
N ILE A 147 -0.89 7.44 -1.37
CA ILE A 147 -1.56 6.96 -0.16
C ILE A 147 -2.86 6.21 -0.45
N GLY A 148 -3.52 6.48 -1.59
CA GLY A 148 -4.73 5.75 -2.00
C GLY A 148 -4.48 4.24 -2.12
N GLN A 149 -3.29 3.83 -2.55
CA GLN A 149 -2.93 2.41 -2.66
C GLN A 149 -2.94 1.70 -1.29
N TRP A 150 -2.57 2.38 -0.20
CA TRP A 150 -2.70 1.81 1.15
C TRP A 150 -4.17 1.58 1.53
N ASP A 151 -5.04 2.53 1.21
CA ASP A 151 -6.49 2.42 1.48
C ASP A 151 -7.13 1.25 0.71
N ILE A 152 -6.72 1.05 -0.55
CA ILE A 152 -7.16 -0.11 -1.35
C ILE A 152 -6.66 -1.42 -0.74
N ILE A 153 -5.39 -1.49 -0.33
CA ILE A 153 -4.84 -2.68 0.34
C ILE A 153 -5.67 -3.00 1.57
N PHE A 154 -5.88 -2.04 2.48
CA PHE A 154 -6.65 -2.28 3.70
C PHE A 154 -8.11 -2.61 3.46
N SER A 155 -8.69 -2.07 2.39
CA SER A 155 -10.03 -2.46 1.94
C SER A 155 -10.13 -3.94 1.56
N ALA A 156 -9.04 -4.54 1.06
CA ALA A 156 -8.96 -5.96 0.72
C ALA A 156 -8.60 -6.89 1.89
N LEU A 157 -8.12 -6.36 3.02
CA LEU A 157 -7.69 -7.17 4.16
C LEU A 157 -8.80 -7.33 5.20
N HIS A 158 -8.84 -8.52 5.81
CA HIS A 158 -9.55 -8.75 7.06
C HIS A 158 -8.56 -8.82 8.22
N PHE A 159 -8.84 -8.11 9.30
CA PHE A 159 -8.00 -8.07 10.48
C PHE A 159 -8.79 -7.73 11.74
N THR A 160 -8.26 -8.17 12.88
CA THR A 160 -8.75 -7.98 14.24
C THR A 160 -7.60 -7.67 15.18
N GLU A 161 -7.89 -7.24 16.41
CA GLU A 161 -6.86 -6.95 17.41
C GLU A 161 -5.95 -8.15 17.67
N GLY A 162 -4.64 -7.92 17.67
CA GLY A 162 -3.62 -8.95 17.83
C GLY A 162 -3.16 -9.63 16.53
N ASP A 163 -3.85 -9.41 15.41
CA ASP A 163 -3.45 -9.99 14.13
C ASP A 163 -2.10 -9.44 13.64
N THR A 164 -1.35 -10.31 12.97
CA THR A 164 -0.13 -9.93 12.25
C THR A 164 -0.45 -9.77 10.77
N ILE A 165 -0.10 -8.61 10.23
CA ILE A 165 -0.25 -8.31 8.81
C ILE A 165 1.06 -8.63 8.10
N VAL A 166 1.00 -9.49 7.08
CA VAL A 166 2.12 -9.85 6.20
C VAL A 166 1.63 -9.91 4.75
N ALA A 167 2.10 -8.99 3.90
CA ALA A 167 1.74 -8.97 2.49
C ALA A 167 2.96 -8.65 1.61
N ASN A 168 2.97 -9.18 0.38
CA ASN A 168 3.99 -8.81 -0.60
C ASN A 168 3.59 -7.50 -1.26
N ALA A 169 4.57 -6.63 -1.49
CA ALA A 169 4.36 -5.39 -2.22
C ALA A 169 5.48 -5.16 -3.22
N TYR A 170 5.11 -4.56 -4.34
CA TYR A 170 6.01 -4.03 -5.34
C TYR A 170 5.96 -2.52 -5.28
N ALA A 171 7.13 -1.88 -5.17
CA ALA A 171 7.25 -0.44 -5.30
C ALA A 171 7.88 -0.05 -6.63
N ALA A 172 7.08 0.63 -7.46
CA ALA A 172 7.42 0.97 -8.84
C ALA A 172 8.59 1.96 -8.92
N GLN A 173 8.52 3.12 -8.26
CA GLN A 173 9.64 4.08 -8.29
C GLN A 173 11.01 3.50 -7.91
N PRO A 174 11.17 2.73 -6.82
CA PRO A 174 12.44 2.06 -6.52
C PRO A 174 12.67 0.75 -7.30
N MET A 175 11.70 0.28 -8.09
CA MET A 175 11.71 -1.00 -8.82
C MET A 175 12.08 -2.18 -7.90
N THR A 176 11.47 -2.24 -6.71
CA THR A 176 11.82 -3.24 -5.70
C THR A 176 10.60 -3.90 -5.08
N THR A 177 10.73 -5.18 -4.79
CA THR A 177 9.78 -5.91 -3.95
C THR A 177 10.16 -5.79 -2.49
N PHE A 178 9.16 -5.79 -1.61
CA PHE A 178 9.35 -5.88 -0.17
C PHE A 178 8.14 -6.56 0.48
N THR A 179 8.27 -6.91 1.76
CA THR A 179 7.17 -7.48 2.54
C THR A 179 6.67 -6.42 3.51
N ILE A 180 5.39 -6.07 3.38
CA ILE A 180 4.64 -5.30 4.36
C ILE A 180 4.55 -6.15 5.62
N LYS A 181 4.94 -5.58 6.77
CA LYS A 181 4.85 -6.27 8.07
C LYS A 181 4.33 -5.32 9.13
N GLY A 182 3.28 -5.73 9.82
CA GLY A 182 2.74 -4.99 10.95
C GLY A 182 1.89 -5.83 11.89
N THR A 183 1.41 -5.19 12.95
CA THR A 183 0.55 -5.80 13.97
C THR A 183 -0.60 -4.87 14.29
N VAL A 184 -1.80 -5.44 14.42
CA VAL A 184 -2.98 -4.73 14.88
C VAL A 184 -2.92 -4.65 16.40
N LEU A 185 -2.79 -3.45 16.95
CA LEU A 185 -2.52 -3.27 18.38
C LEU A 185 -3.78 -3.27 19.23
N GLU A 186 -4.67 -2.30 18.97
CA GLU A 186 -5.84 -2.02 19.80
C GLU A 186 -6.87 -1.22 18.99
N GLU A 187 -8.14 -1.33 19.36
CA GLU A 187 -9.19 -0.42 18.90
C GLU A 187 -9.12 0.92 19.64
N VAL A 188 -9.19 2.02 18.90
CA VAL A 188 -9.12 3.39 19.41
C VAL A 188 -10.22 4.27 18.81
N GLN A 189 -10.54 5.35 19.51
CA GLN A 189 -11.31 6.45 18.95
C GLN A 189 -10.34 7.48 18.36
N LEU A 190 -10.45 7.76 17.06
CA LEU A 190 -9.65 8.76 16.36
C LEU A 190 -10.55 9.89 15.86
N SER A 191 -10.25 11.11 16.25
CA SER A 191 -10.87 12.30 15.66
C SER A 191 -10.18 12.63 14.34
N VAL A 192 -10.98 12.72 13.27
CA VAL A 192 -10.57 13.25 11.96
C VAL A 192 -11.56 14.36 11.65
N GLY A 193 -11.08 15.59 11.48
CA GLY A 193 -11.95 16.77 11.36
C GLY A 193 -12.96 16.87 12.51
N GLU A 194 -14.25 16.92 12.18
CA GLU A 194 -15.36 17.00 13.16
C GLU A 194 -15.92 15.62 13.54
N LYS A 195 -15.52 14.55 12.86
CA LYS A 195 -16.02 13.19 13.12
C LYS A 195 -15.05 12.41 14.00
N VAL A 196 -15.63 11.54 14.82
CA VAL A 196 -14.90 10.56 15.62
C VAL A 196 -15.14 9.18 15.03
N TYR A 197 -14.06 8.47 14.73
CA TYR A 197 -14.08 7.14 14.15
C TYR A 197 -13.64 6.11 15.19
N THR A 198 -14.28 4.95 15.16
CA THR A 198 -13.75 3.74 15.79
C THR A 198 -12.87 3.03 14.77
N CYS A 199 -11.59 2.83 15.10
CA CYS A 199 -10.60 2.26 14.18
C CYS A 199 -9.53 1.49 14.94
N TYR A 200 -8.78 0.64 14.25
CA TYR A 200 -7.61 -0.01 14.80
C TYR A 200 -6.37 0.84 14.62
N LYS A 201 -5.57 0.94 15.68
CA LYS A 201 -4.19 1.39 15.58
C LYS A 201 -3.30 0.22 15.21
N MET A 202 -2.52 0.36 14.16
CA MET A 202 -1.60 -0.66 13.65
C MET A 202 -0.16 -0.18 13.73
N ASP A 203 0.75 -1.08 14.07
CA ASP A 203 2.20 -0.84 14.12
C ASP A 203 2.89 -1.61 13.00
N PHE A 204 3.32 -0.91 11.96
CA PHE A 204 4.11 -1.47 10.88
C PHE A 204 5.61 -1.33 11.15
N SER A 205 6.34 -2.43 10.97
CA SER A 205 7.81 -2.45 11.00
C SER A 205 8.41 -2.21 9.62
N THR A 206 7.65 -2.48 8.55
CA THR A 206 8.11 -2.33 7.18
C THR A 206 6.93 -1.98 6.27
N PRO A 207 6.90 -0.76 5.71
CA PRO A 207 7.63 0.43 6.14
C PRO A 207 7.25 0.89 7.58
N PRO A 208 8.12 1.62 8.30
CA PRO A 208 7.93 1.91 9.73
C PRO A 208 6.92 3.04 9.97
N TYR A 209 5.63 2.69 10.01
CA TYR A 209 4.52 3.63 10.26
C TYR A 209 3.59 3.16 11.37
N TYR A 210 2.89 4.10 12.01
CA TYR A 210 1.60 3.78 12.60
C TYR A 210 0.50 4.10 11.59
N MET A 211 -0.49 3.23 11.48
CA MET A 211 -1.65 3.43 10.61
C MET A 211 -2.93 3.23 11.40
N TYR A 212 -3.95 3.99 11.06
CA TYR A 212 -5.25 3.98 11.73
C TYR A 212 -6.30 3.62 10.69
N VAL A 213 -6.93 2.47 10.84
CA VAL A 213 -7.77 1.87 9.79
C VAL A 213 -9.08 1.39 10.41
N THR A 214 -10.22 1.70 9.78
CA THR A 214 -11.53 1.21 10.24
C THR A 214 -11.63 -0.31 10.07
N ALA A 215 -12.59 -0.95 10.75
CA ALA A 215 -12.85 -2.38 10.54
C ALA A 215 -13.25 -2.71 9.08
N GLN A 216 -13.76 -1.71 8.35
CA GLN A 216 -14.11 -1.81 6.93
C GLN A 216 -12.91 -1.54 6.00
N GLY A 217 -11.70 -1.35 6.55
CA GLY A 217 -10.49 -1.18 5.76
C GLY A 217 -10.20 0.25 5.29
N GLN A 218 -11.00 1.24 5.69
CA GLN A 218 -10.75 2.64 5.34
C GLN A 218 -9.56 3.18 6.14
N LEU A 219 -8.54 3.66 5.45
CA LEU A 219 -7.40 4.34 6.04
C LEU A 219 -7.80 5.75 6.48
N LEU A 220 -7.61 6.05 7.76
CA LEU A 220 -7.92 7.36 8.32
C LEU A 220 -6.68 8.22 8.51
N LYS A 221 -5.56 7.59 8.90
CA LYS A 221 -4.31 8.28 9.19
C LYS A 221 -3.11 7.34 9.06
N LEU A 222 -2.00 7.88 8.55
CA LEU A 222 -0.67 7.29 8.58
C LEU A 222 0.28 8.28 9.26
N GLU A 223 1.15 7.81 10.14
CA GLU A 223 2.22 8.63 10.73
C GLU A 223 3.55 7.88 10.79
N THR A 224 4.66 8.59 10.55
CA THR A 224 6.01 8.06 10.80
C THR A 224 6.23 7.84 12.29
N LYS A 225 7.13 6.89 12.65
CA LYS A 225 7.44 6.59 14.05
C LYS A 225 8.01 7.78 14.84
N ASP A 226 8.62 8.74 14.14
CA ASP A 226 9.12 9.98 14.72
C ASP A 226 8.07 11.11 14.75
N GLY A 227 6.86 10.86 14.26
CA GLY A 227 5.74 11.80 14.21
C GLY A 227 5.93 12.97 13.25
N LYS A 228 6.97 12.94 12.40
CA LYS A 228 7.29 14.05 11.51
C LYS A 228 6.39 14.13 10.29
N LEU A 229 6.06 13.00 9.68
CA LEU A 229 5.12 12.93 8.57
C LEU A 229 3.80 12.39 9.10
N ILE A 230 2.72 13.11 8.86
CA ILE A 230 1.35 12.70 9.13
C ILE A 230 0.58 12.84 7.83
N ILE A 231 -0.08 11.78 7.41
CA ILE A 231 -1.04 11.79 6.31
C ILE A 231 -2.39 11.47 6.91
N ILE A 232 -3.40 12.29 6.66
CA ILE A 232 -4.71 12.14 7.30
C ILE A 232 -5.83 12.33 6.29
N LEU A 233 -6.89 11.54 6.41
CA LEU A 233 -8.09 11.66 5.60
C LEU A 233 -8.69 13.08 5.73
N LYS A 234 -8.94 13.71 4.58
CA LYS A 234 -9.58 15.02 4.47
C LYS A 234 -11.10 14.87 4.55
N GLN A 235 -11.75 15.78 5.29
CA GLN A 235 -13.22 15.85 5.39
C GLN A 235 -13.84 16.90 4.49
#